data_AF-A0A9E3H5I9-F1
#
_entry.id   AF-A0A9E3H5I9-F1
#
_cell.length_a   1.000
_cell.length_b   1.000
_cell.length_c   1.000
_cell.angle_alpha   90.00
_cell.angle_beta   90.00
_cell.angle_gamma   90.00
#
_symmetry.space_group_name_H-M   'P 1'
#
loop_
_entity.id
_entity.type
_entity.pdbx_description
1 polymer ?
#
loop_
_entity_poly.entity_id
_entity_poly.type
_entity_poly.pdbx_seq_one_letter_code
_entity_poly.pdbx_strand_id
1 'polypeptide(L)'
;MYLLISTLATFIQIYSTLLIIRVLLTWFPNINWYNQPFAALSQITDPYLNIFRNIIPPLGGIDFSPILAFLVLNIVSSLLVQGGYSLANM
;
A
#
# COMPACT_ATOMS: atom_id res chain seq x y z
N MET A 1 17.75 -7.66 -16.27
CA MET A 1 17.23 -7.99 -14.92
C MET A 1 17.03 -6.75 -14.07
N TYR A 2 18.04 -5.87 -13.95
CA TYR A 2 17.94 -4.64 -13.17
C TYR A 2 16.70 -3.76 -13.48
N LEU A 3 16.43 -3.49 -14.76
CA LEU A 3 15.27 -2.70 -15.17
C LEU A 3 13.93 -3.29 -14.69
N LEU A 4 13.79 -4.62 -14.68
CA LEU A 4 12.55 -5.26 -14.21
C LEU A 4 12.35 -5.03 -12.71
N ILE A 5 13.43 -5.18 -11.93
CA ILE A 5 13.39 -4.99 -10.48
C ILE A 5 13.13 -3.52 -10.12
N SER A 6 13.77 -2.57 -10.81
CA SER A 6 13.56 -1.15 -10.56
C SER A 6 12.15 -0.69 -10.92
N THR A 7 11.57 -1.22 -11.99
CA THR A 7 10.18 -0.92 -12.38
C THR A 7 9.20 -1.47 -11.35
N LEU A 8 9.42 -2.68 -10.85
CA LEU A 8 8.61 -3.29 -9.80
C LEU A 8 8.72 -2.53 -8.46
N ALA A 9 9.93 -2.13 -8.08
CA ALA A 9 10.16 -1.33 -6.87
C ALA A 9 9.42 0.02 -6.96
N THR A 10 9.49 0.69 -8.12
CA THR A 10 8.76 1.94 -8.36
C THR A 10 7.26 1.74 -8.24
N PHE A 11 6.72 0.66 -8.82
CA PHE A 11 5.29 0.34 -8.71
C PHE A 11 4.85 0.17 -7.25
N ILE A 12 5.61 -0.57 -6.44
CA ILE A 12 5.32 -0.76 -5.02
C ILE A 12 5.35 0.57 -4.27
N GLN A 13 6.28 1.47 -4.60
CA GLN A 13 6.36 2.78 -3.98
C GLN A 13 5.14 3.67 -4.31
N ILE A 14 4.68 3.63 -5.56
CA ILE A 14 3.44 4.31 -5.97
C ILE A 14 2.25 3.71 -5.22
N TYR A 15 2.15 2.39 -5.14
CA TYR A 15 1.07 1.70 -4.43
C TYR A 15 1.07 2.03 -2.93
N SER A 16 2.25 2.09 -2.30
CA SER A 16 2.42 2.54 -0.91
C SER A 16 1.86 3.95 -0.72
N THR A 17 2.14 4.85 -1.66
CA THR A 17 1.64 6.23 -1.63
C THR A 17 0.12 6.26 -1.71
N LEU A 18 -0.50 5.44 -2.57
CA LEU A 18 -1.95 5.31 -2.65
C LEU A 18 -2.56 4.79 -1.34
N LEU A 19 -1.92 3.81 -0.69
CA LEU A 19 -2.36 3.34 0.62
C LEU A 19 -2.27 4.43 1.69
N ILE A 20 -1.21 5.24 1.69
CA ILE A 20 -1.09 6.37 2.63
C ILE A 20 -2.25 7.34 2.41
N ILE A 21 -2.52 7.71 1.16
CA ILE A 21 -3.65 8.58 0.81
C ILE A 21 -4.97 7.96 1.27
N ARG A 22 -5.20 6.66 0.99
CA ARG A 22 -6.40 5.92 1.41
C ARG A 22 -6.62 6.01 2.91
N VAL A 23 -5.58 5.78 3.70
CA VAL A 23 -5.63 5.80 5.17
C VAL A 23 -5.87 7.21 5.70
N LEU A 24 -5.13 8.20 5.21
CA LEU A 24 -5.35 9.60 5.60
C LEU A 24 -6.78 10.05 5.28
N LEU A 25 -7.32 9.65 4.12
CA LEU A 25 -8.70 9.96 3.73
C LEU A 25 -9.75 9.27 4.62
N THR A 26 -9.45 8.12 5.25
CA THR A 26 -10.39 7.50 6.21
C THR A 26 -10.60 8.33 7.48
N TRP A 27 -9.67 9.23 7.80
CA TRP A 27 -9.82 10.13 8.96
C TRP A 27 -10.80 11.26 8.68
N PHE A 28 -11.21 11.46 7.43
CA PHE A 28 -12.21 12.43 7.03
C PHE A 28 -13.58 11.75 6.86
N PRO A 29 -14.53 11.92 7.80
CA PRO A 29 -15.82 11.23 7.76
C PRO A 29 -16.75 11.66 6.61
N ASN A 30 -16.45 12.80 5.96
CA ASN A 30 -17.27 13.34 4.86
C ASN A 30 -16.90 12.80 3.47
N ILE A 31 -15.92 11.89 3.36
CA ILE A 31 -15.51 11.32 2.08
C ILE A 31 -16.50 10.26 1.61
N ASN A 32 -17.06 10.47 0.42
CA ASN A 32 -17.93 9.48 -0.24
C ASN A 32 -17.08 8.50 -1.07
N TRP A 33 -16.89 7.30 -0.55
CA TRP A 33 -16.12 6.22 -1.18
C TRP A 33 -16.76 5.59 -2.42
N TYR A 34 -18.00 5.96 -2.77
CA TYR A 34 -18.69 5.49 -3.97
C TYR A 34 -18.53 6.45 -5.16
N ASN A 35 -18.05 7.67 -4.92
CA ASN A 35 -17.83 8.66 -5.97
C ASN A 35 -16.38 8.67 -6.46
N GLN A 36 -16.17 8.98 -7.73
CA GLN A 36 -14.83 9.19 -8.27
C GLN A 36 -14.23 10.50 -7.71
N PRO A 37 -12.92 10.55 -7.43
CA PRO A 37 -11.90 9.51 -7.66
C PRO A 37 -11.75 8.48 -6.52
N PHE A 38 -12.47 8.64 -5.40
CA PHE A 38 -12.31 7.81 -4.21
C PHE A 38 -12.73 6.36 -4.41
N ALA A 39 -13.72 6.12 -5.27
CA ALA A 39 -14.15 4.77 -5.66
C ALA A 39 -13.04 3.99 -6.38
N ALA A 40 -12.27 4.63 -7.26
CA ALA A 40 -11.12 3.97 -7.88
C ALA A 40 -10.03 3.66 -6.85
N LEU A 41 -9.78 4.60 -5.93
CA LEU A 41 -8.80 4.40 -4.87
C LEU A 41 -9.18 3.21 -3.95
N SER A 42 -10.44 3.13 -3.52
CA SER A 42 -10.91 2.01 -2.69
C SER A 42 -10.83 0.69 -3.45
N GLN A 43 -11.24 0.63 -4.72
CA GLN A 43 -11.13 -0.59 -5.52
C GLN A 43 -9.69 -1.11 -5.66
N ILE A 44 -8.70 -0.21 -5.75
CA ILE A 44 -7.28 -0.57 -5.88
C ILE A 44 -6.66 -0.98 -4.54
N THR A 45 -7.07 -0.33 -3.45
CA THR A 45 -6.43 -0.50 -2.13
C THR A 45 -7.14 -1.51 -1.22
N ASP A 46 -8.45 -1.66 -1.33
CA ASP A 46 -9.25 -2.50 -0.45
C ASP A 46 -8.93 -4.00 -0.56
N PRO A 47 -8.65 -4.60 -1.74
CA PRO A 47 -8.29 -6.02 -1.81
C PRO A 47 -7.05 -6.35 -0.97
N TYR A 48 -6.05 -5.47 -0.98
CA TYR A 48 -4.85 -5.63 -0.17
C TYR A 48 -5.13 -5.42 1.32
N LEU A 49 -5.81 -4.33 1.68
CA LEU A 49 -6.18 -4.04 3.07
C LEU A 49 -7.07 -5.13 3.68
N ASN A 50 -7.99 -5.70 2.91
CA ASN A 50 -8.89 -6.76 3.38
C ASN A 50 -8.15 -8.03 3.82
N ILE A 51 -6.99 -8.34 3.21
CA ILE A 51 -6.14 -9.45 3.66
C ILE A 51 -5.69 -9.21 5.11
N PHE A 52 -5.31 -7.97 5.43
CA PHE A 52 -4.84 -7.59 6.77
C PHE A 52 -5.99 -7.36 7.76
N ARG A 53 -7.16 -6.89 7.30
CA ARG A 53 -8.36 -6.76 8.14
C ARG A 53 -8.85 -8.09 8.70
N ASN A 54 -8.62 -9.19 7.98
CA ASN A 54 -8.91 -10.52 8.49
C ASN A 54 -7.99 -10.95 9.64
N ILE A 55 -6.80 -10.36 9.75
CA ILE A 55 -5.83 -10.64 10.82
C ILE A 55 -6.09 -9.71 12.02
N ILE A 56 -6.27 -8.43 11.75
CA ILE A 56 -6.53 -7.40 12.77
C ILE A 56 -7.85 -6.71 12.41
N PRO A 57 -8.98 -7.14 13.01
CA PRO A 57 -10.26 -6.51 12.77
C PRO A 57 -10.24 -5.05 13.26
N PRO A 58 -11.01 -4.15 12.64
CA PRO A 58 -11.10 -2.76 13.08
C PRO A 58 -11.63 -2.68 14.51
N LEU A 59 -10.96 -1.92 15.36
CA LEU A 59 -11.32 -1.72 16.77
C LEU A 59 -11.90 -0.32 16.93
N GLY A 60 -13.14 -0.23 17.41
CA GLY A 60 -13.79 1.06 17.68
C GLY A 60 -14.00 1.93 16.43
N GLY A 61 -14.17 1.33 15.25
CA GLY A 61 -14.35 2.06 13.98
C GLY A 61 -13.06 2.58 13.35
N ILE A 62 -11.91 2.37 14.00
CA ILE A 62 -10.59 2.68 13.45
C ILE A 62 -9.97 1.41 12.89
N ASP A 63 -9.53 1.50 11.63
CA ASP A 63 -8.88 0.41 10.92
C ASP A 63 -7.37 0.43 11.21
N PHE A 64 -6.89 -0.56 11.97
CA PHE A 64 -5.47 -0.74 12.29
C PHE A 64 -4.74 -1.65 11.29
N SER A 65 -5.48 -2.31 10.37
CA SER A 65 -4.91 -3.12 9.30
C SER A 65 -3.85 -2.40 8.44
N PRO A 66 -3.93 -1.07 8.19
CA PRO A 66 -2.93 -0.40 7.38
C PRO A 66 -1.54 -0.41 8.01
N ILE A 67 -1.41 -0.47 9.34
CA ILE A 67 -0.10 -0.50 10.02
C ILE A 67 0.66 -1.77 9.61
N LEU A 68 -0.01 -2.93 9.68
CA LEU A 68 0.58 -4.21 9.27
C LEU A 68 0.85 -4.22 7.77
N ALA A 69 -0.08 -3.68 6.99
CA ALA A 69 0.04 -3.57 5.54
C ALA A 69 1.29 -2.76 5.14
N PHE A 70 1.52 -1.59 5.75
CA PHE A 70 2.72 -0.78 5.50
C PHE A 70 4.00 -1.48 5.94
N LEU A 71 3.98 -2.21 7.05
CA LEU A 71 5.16 -2.93 7.53
C LEU A 71 5.60 -3.99 6.51
N VAL A 72 4.66 -4.80 6.02
CA VAL A 72 4.93 -5.80 4.97
C VAL A 72 5.43 -5.12 3.70
N LEU A 73 4.76 -4.05 3.27
CA LEU A 73 5.11 -3.36 2.03
C LEU A 73 6.50 -2.70 2.10
N ASN A 74 6.90 -2.17 3.27
CA ASN A 74 8.23 -1.61 3.50
C ASN A 74 9.32 -2.68 3.42
N ILE A 75 9.10 -3.85 4.03
CA ILE A 75 10.05 -4.97 3.96
C ILE A 75 10.24 -5.38 2.50
N VAL A 76 9.14 -5.63 1.78
CA VAL A 76 9.19 -6.02 0.36
C VAL A 76 9.90 -4.96 -0.49
N SER A 77 9.57 -3.69 -0.31
CA SER A 77 10.21 -2.58 -1.03
C SER A 77 11.72 -2.53 -0.76
N SER A 78 12.13 -2.60 0.51
CA SER A 78 13.54 -2.54 0.89
C SER A 78 14.38 -3.69 0.30
N LEU A 79 13.82 -4.90 0.26
CA LEU A 79 14.48 -6.07 -0.32
C LEU A 79 14.64 -5.93 -1.84
N LEU A 80 13.61 -5.45 -2.53
CA LEU A 80 13.64 -5.25 -3.97
C LEU A 80 14.63 -4.15 -4.37
N VAL A 81 14.64 -3.05 -3.63
CA VAL A 81 15.56 -1.93 -3.86
C VAL A 81 17.00 -2.35 -3.64
N GLN A 82 17.32 -3.04 -2.53
CA GLN A 82 18.65 -3.56 -2.25
C GLN A 82 19.12 -4.58 -3.31
N GLY A 83 18.24 -5.53 -3.66
CA GLY A 83 18.53 -6.52 -4.70
C GLY A 83 18.75 -5.89 -6.08
N GLY A 84 17.98 -4.85 -6.41
CA GLY A 84 18.17 -4.06 -7.62
C GLY A 84 19.54 -3.38 -7.65
N TYR A 85 19.92 -2.66 -6.60
CA TYR A 85 21.23 -2.00 -6.53
C TYR A 85 22.40 -2.99 -6.60
N SER A 86 22.28 -4.15 -5.98
CA SER A 86 23.33 -5.17 -6.06
C SER A 86 23.57 -5.65 -7.48
N LEU A 87 22.52 -5.75 -8.31
CA LEU A 87 22.62 -6.21 -9.70
C LEU A 87 23.06 -5.11 -10.67
N ALA A 88 22.90 -3.84 -10.30
CA ALA A 88 23.40 -2.70 -11.08
C ALA A 88 24.90 -2.45 -10.92
N ASN A 89 25.46 -2.88 -9.78
CA ASN A 89 26.87 -2.67 -9.42
C ASN A 89 27.76 -3.92 -9.68
N MET A 90 27.20 -4.97 -10.28
CA MET A 90 27.93 -6.13 -10.81
C MET A 90 28.27 -5.90 -12.27
#